data_AF-A0A2K3NXP4-F1
#
_entry.id   AF-A0A2K3NXP4-F1
#
_cell.length_a   1.000
_cell.length_b   1.000
_cell.length_c   1.000
_cell.angle_alpha   90.00
_cell.angle_beta   90.00
_cell.angle_gamma   90.00
#
_symmetry.space_group_name_H-M   'P 1'
#
loop_
_entity.id
_entity.type
_entity.pdbx_description
1 polymer ?
#
loop_
_entity_poly.entity_id
_entity_poly.type
_entity_poly.pdbx_seq_one_letter_code
_entity_poly.pdbx_strand_id
1 'polypeptide(L)'
;MPNPNTNQNHPHPHRSKTRPPTSSSRPSTSSSRQQQQPPPPVQPRVPLRQLLRVASVASGIQFGWALQLSLLTPYVQQLGIPHQWASIIWLCGPVSGLFVQPLVGHLSDRCTSKFGRRRPFIVVGAASIVIAVIIIGYAADIGGLIGDDVEQSYRPFAITVFVIGFWILDVANNVTQGPCRALLADLTSKHFSLHLHP
;
A
#
# COMPACT_ATOMS: atom_id res chain seq x y z
N MET A 1 42.90 73.99 -29.99
CA MET A 1 41.98 74.22 -31.13
C MET A 1 41.67 72.88 -31.81
N PRO A 2 40.48 72.70 -32.43
CA PRO A 2 39.94 71.43 -32.92
C PRO A 2 40.33 71.07 -34.39
N ASN A 3 40.31 69.76 -34.69
CA ASN A 3 40.07 68.99 -35.95
C ASN A 3 40.89 69.31 -37.25
N PRO A 4 41.16 68.34 -38.17
CA PRO A 4 40.13 67.67 -38.98
C PRO A 4 40.36 66.17 -39.37
N ASN A 5 39.26 65.39 -39.32
CA ASN A 5 38.68 64.51 -40.36
C ASN A 5 39.41 63.26 -40.93
N THR A 6 38.83 62.09 -40.59
CA THR A 6 38.28 61.00 -41.47
C THR A 6 39.02 60.60 -42.75
N ASN A 7 39.31 59.29 -42.94
CA ASN A 7 38.40 58.30 -43.57
C ASN A 7 39.14 57.05 -44.12
N GLN A 8 38.41 55.92 -44.11
CA GLN A 8 38.41 54.77 -45.04
C GLN A 8 39.44 53.60 -44.94
N ASN A 9 38.82 52.42 -44.83
CA ASN A 9 39.35 51.05 -44.85
C ASN A 9 39.39 50.44 -46.28
N HIS A 10 40.21 49.36 -46.41
CA HIS A 10 40.25 48.26 -47.42
C HIS A 10 41.12 48.44 -48.70
N PRO A 11 41.58 47.34 -49.38
CA PRO A 11 41.89 45.94 -48.97
C PRO A 11 43.19 45.29 -49.59
N HIS A 12 43.67 44.16 -49.00
CA HIS A 12 44.54 43.05 -49.51
C HIS A 12 45.96 43.35 -50.11
N PRO A 13 46.92 42.39 -50.36
CA PRO A 13 46.93 40.90 -50.28
C PRO A 13 48.25 40.26 -49.71
N HIS A 14 48.37 38.92 -49.87
CA HIS A 14 49.59 38.09 -49.99
C HIS A 14 50.27 37.41 -48.78
N ARG A 15 49.83 36.15 -48.56
CA ARG A 15 50.60 34.89 -48.59
C ARG A 15 52.12 34.93 -48.27
N SER A 16 52.52 34.26 -47.18
CA SER A 16 53.66 33.32 -47.21
C SER A 16 53.57 32.34 -46.03
N LYS A 17 53.85 31.05 -46.34
CA LYS A 17 53.89 29.94 -45.39
C LYS A 17 55.28 29.89 -44.75
N THR A 18 55.35 29.84 -43.42
CA THR A 18 56.50 29.30 -42.67
C THR A 18 56.00 28.63 -41.39
N ARG A 19 56.50 27.42 -41.17
CA ARG A 19 56.14 26.43 -40.14
C ARG A 19 56.67 26.83 -38.76
N PRO A 20 55.96 26.59 -37.64
CA PRO A 20 56.60 26.56 -36.32
C PRO A 20 56.86 25.13 -35.83
N PRO A 21 57.80 24.96 -34.88
CA PRO A 21 58.32 23.67 -34.46
C PRO A 21 57.40 22.94 -33.48
N THR A 22 57.56 21.61 -33.45
CA THR A 22 57.04 20.67 -32.47
C THR A 22 57.30 21.13 -31.03
N SER A 23 56.25 21.58 -30.34
CA SER A 23 56.20 21.59 -28.88
C SER A 23 55.53 20.30 -28.41
N SER A 24 56.25 19.52 -27.61
CA SER A 24 55.78 18.31 -26.97
C SER A 24 54.64 18.64 -26.00
N SER A 25 53.39 18.45 -26.41
CA SER A 25 52.26 18.41 -25.49
C SER A 25 52.33 17.12 -24.69
N ARG A 26 52.71 17.23 -23.41
CA ARG A 26 52.40 16.19 -22.42
C ARG A 26 50.89 15.92 -22.47
N PRO A 27 50.42 14.66 -22.49
CA PRO A 27 49.03 14.41 -22.20
C PRO A 27 48.81 14.78 -20.73
N SER A 28 48.07 15.85 -20.49
CA SER A 28 47.41 16.06 -19.21
C SER A 28 46.45 14.91 -19.03
N THR A 29 46.87 13.90 -18.25
CA THR A 29 46.00 12.86 -17.71
C THR A 29 44.95 13.59 -16.87
N SER A 30 43.84 13.96 -17.51
CA SER A 30 42.60 14.28 -16.85
C SER A 30 42.20 13.01 -16.12
N SER A 31 42.70 12.89 -14.89
CA SER A 31 42.29 11.89 -13.93
C SER A 31 40.79 12.05 -13.80
N SER A 32 40.06 11.27 -14.58
CA SER A 32 38.64 11.08 -14.45
C SER A 32 38.51 10.48 -13.07
N ARG A 33 38.32 11.35 -12.07
CA ARG A 33 37.93 10.96 -10.74
C ARG A 33 36.54 10.38 -10.94
N GLN A 34 36.50 9.12 -11.34
CA GLN A 34 35.32 8.28 -11.23
C GLN A 34 34.92 8.48 -9.78
N GLN A 35 33.88 9.29 -9.57
CA GLN A 35 33.14 9.27 -8.33
C GLN A 35 32.69 7.83 -8.21
N GLN A 36 33.46 7.05 -7.46
CA GLN A 36 33.13 5.72 -7.06
C GLN A 36 31.84 5.90 -6.27
N GLN A 37 30.73 5.68 -6.96
CA GLN A 37 29.41 5.66 -6.35
C GLN A 37 29.52 4.57 -5.27
N PRO A 38 29.30 4.90 -3.99
CA PRO A 38 29.46 3.92 -2.94
C PRO A 38 28.61 2.69 -3.29
N PRO A 39 29.10 1.46 -3.02
CA PRO A 39 28.31 0.26 -3.26
C PRO A 39 26.92 0.44 -2.65
N PRO A 40 25.84 0.01 -3.33
CA PRO A 40 24.50 0.17 -2.80
C PRO A 40 24.50 -0.40 -1.38
N PRO A 41 23.99 0.35 -0.38
CA PRO A 41 24.05 -0.07 1.01
C PRO A 41 23.46 -1.47 1.12
N VAL A 42 24.22 -2.40 1.69
CA VAL A 42 23.76 -3.76 1.97
C VAL A 42 22.51 -3.63 2.82
N GLN A 43 21.35 -3.88 2.24
CA GLN A 43 20.10 -3.82 2.98
C GLN A 43 20.21 -4.87 4.08
N PRO A 44 20.08 -4.48 5.36
CA PRO A 44 20.09 -5.48 6.41
C PRO A 44 18.90 -6.47 6.22
N ARG A 45 18.76 -7.51 7.03
CA ARG A 45 17.63 -8.44 6.89
C ARG A 45 16.64 -8.22 8.03
N VAL A 46 15.40 -7.88 7.69
CA VAL A 46 14.30 -7.92 8.67
C VAL A 46 14.24 -9.33 9.28
N PRO A 47 14.23 -9.44 10.62
CA PRO A 47 14.27 -10.74 11.27
C PRO A 47 13.03 -11.55 10.86
N LEU A 48 13.24 -12.80 10.44
CA LEU A 48 12.20 -13.69 9.92
C LEU A 48 10.96 -13.77 10.84
N ARG A 49 11.17 -13.78 12.15
CA ARG A 49 10.08 -13.82 13.16
C ARG A 49 9.16 -12.59 13.11
N GLN A 50 9.68 -11.44 12.71
CA GLN A 50 8.90 -10.23 12.57
C GLN A 50 8.18 -10.18 11.22
N LEU A 51 8.85 -10.65 10.16
CA LEU A 51 8.25 -10.84 8.85
C LEU A 51 7.06 -11.82 8.94
N LEU A 52 7.24 -12.96 9.61
CA LEU A 52 6.20 -13.96 9.82
C LEU A 52 5.00 -13.40 10.59
N ARG A 53 5.23 -12.58 11.63
CA ARG A 53 4.13 -11.95 12.37
C ARG A 53 3.31 -11.01 11.48
N VAL A 54 3.94 -10.15 10.69
CA VAL A 54 3.21 -9.24 9.79
C VAL A 54 2.57 -10.01 8.63
N ALA A 55 3.27 -11.00 8.08
CA ALA A 55 2.74 -11.88 7.04
C ALA A 55 1.49 -12.63 7.51
N SER A 56 1.47 -13.13 8.76
CA SER A 56 0.29 -13.83 9.32
C SER A 56 -0.94 -12.93 9.42
N VAL A 57 -0.76 -11.65 9.75
CA VAL A 57 -1.86 -10.67 9.75
C VAL A 57 -2.30 -10.37 8.32
N ALA A 58 -1.35 -10.13 7.41
CA ALA A 58 -1.66 -9.88 6.01
C ALA A 58 -2.37 -11.06 5.34
N SER A 59 -1.97 -12.29 5.65
CA SER A 59 -2.64 -13.50 5.15
C SER A 59 -4.05 -13.63 5.69
N GLY A 60 -4.31 -13.24 6.94
CA GLY A 60 -5.66 -13.20 7.51
C GLY A 60 -6.59 -12.24 6.76
N ILE A 61 -6.09 -11.05 6.41
CA ILE A 61 -6.84 -10.08 5.60
C ILE A 61 -7.16 -10.67 4.22
N GLN A 62 -6.17 -11.30 3.57
CA GLN A 62 -6.39 -11.92 2.25
C GLN A 62 -7.35 -13.10 2.30
N PHE A 63 -7.30 -13.89 3.38
CA PHE A 63 -8.27 -14.94 3.62
C PHE A 63 -9.68 -14.38 3.80
N GLY A 64 -9.83 -13.25 4.50
CA GLY A 64 -11.11 -12.55 4.61
C GLY A 64 -11.67 -12.10 3.25
N TRP A 65 -10.83 -11.54 2.38
CA TRP A 65 -11.21 -11.20 1.00
C TRP A 65 -11.56 -12.45 0.18
N ALA A 66 -10.81 -13.53 0.33
CA ALA A 66 -11.10 -14.79 -0.34
C ALA A 66 -12.44 -15.38 0.11
N LEU A 67 -12.73 -15.36 1.43
CA LEU A 67 -14.03 -15.73 1.96
C LEU A 67 -15.13 -14.88 1.34
N GLN A 68 -14.95 -13.56 1.26
CA GLN A 68 -15.96 -12.70 0.66
C GLN A 68 -16.29 -13.09 -0.78
N LEU A 69 -15.25 -13.26 -1.61
CA LEU A 69 -15.41 -13.65 -3.01
C LEU A 69 -16.01 -15.06 -3.14
N SER A 70 -15.58 -16.00 -2.29
CA SER A 70 -16.03 -17.39 -2.32
C SER A 70 -17.45 -17.59 -1.82
N LEU A 71 -17.93 -16.71 -0.94
CA LEU A 71 -19.25 -16.76 -0.32
C LEU A 71 -20.29 -15.97 -1.11
N LEU A 72 -19.85 -15.01 -1.93
CA LEU A 72 -20.70 -14.27 -2.84
C LEU A 72 -21.26 -15.17 -3.96
N THR A 73 -20.45 -16.09 -4.50
CA THR A 73 -20.87 -17.03 -5.56
C THR A 73 -22.02 -17.97 -5.16
N PRO A 74 -21.95 -18.73 -4.04
CA PRO A 74 -23.03 -19.59 -3.61
C PRO A 74 -24.29 -18.78 -3.25
N TYR A 75 -24.17 -17.52 -2.81
CA TYR A 75 -25.32 -16.65 -2.58
C TYR A 75 -26.11 -16.37 -3.86
N VAL A 76 -25.41 -15.98 -4.93
CA VAL A 76 -26.02 -15.70 -6.24
C VAL A 76 -26.65 -16.96 -6.83
N GLN A 77 -26.07 -18.13 -6.58
CA GLN A 77 -26.53 -19.40 -7.15
C GLN A 77 -27.64 -20.10 -6.33
N GLN A 78 -27.60 -20.04 -4.99
CA GLN A 78 -28.54 -20.79 -4.13
C GLN A 78 -29.98 -20.24 -4.16
N LEU A 79 -30.17 -18.96 -4.50
CA LEU A 79 -31.47 -18.31 -4.31
C LEU A 79 -32.32 -18.18 -5.57
N GLY A 80 -31.78 -18.39 -6.77
CA GLY A 80 -32.55 -18.39 -8.03
C GLY A 80 -33.39 -17.13 -8.37
N ILE A 81 -33.41 -16.08 -7.53
CA ILE A 81 -34.22 -14.85 -7.61
C ILE A 81 -33.47 -13.71 -6.84
N PRO A 82 -33.97 -12.46 -6.79
CA PRO A 82 -33.69 -11.27 -7.60
C PRO A 82 -32.52 -10.40 -7.07
N HIS A 83 -32.04 -9.45 -7.88
CA HIS A 83 -30.88 -8.58 -7.59
C HIS A 83 -30.84 -7.88 -6.22
N GLN A 84 -31.94 -7.76 -5.49
CA GLN A 84 -32.07 -6.88 -4.31
C GLN A 84 -31.08 -7.20 -3.19
N TRP A 85 -30.93 -8.47 -2.81
CA TRP A 85 -30.01 -8.83 -1.73
C TRP A 85 -28.55 -8.92 -2.17
N ALA A 86 -28.32 -9.32 -3.43
CA ALA A 86 -26.99 -9.21 -4.04
C ALA A 86 -26.56 -7.74 -4.05
N SER A 87 -27.47 -6.81 -4.37
CA SER A 87 -27.24 -5.38 -4.27
C SER A 87 -26.96 -4.93 -2.84
N ILE A 88 -27.60 -5.49 -1.81
CA ILE A 88 -27.28 -5.18 -0.40
C ILE A 88 -25.86 -5.65 -0.04
N ILE A 89 -25.46 -6.86 -0.44
CA ILE A 89 -24.09 -7.32 -0.18
C ILE A 89 -23.09 -6.46 -0.95
N TRP A 90 -23.34 -6.15 -2.22
CA TRP A 90 -22.46 -5.28 -3.02
C TRP A 90 -22.41 -3.84 -2.51
N LEU A 91 -23.50 -3.36 -1.91
CA LEU A 91 -23.55 -2.04 -1.27
C LEU A 91 -22.57 -1.93 -0.10
N CYS A 92 -22.13 -3.07 0.48
CA CYS A 92 -21.14 -3.05 1.54
C CYS A 92 -19.85 -2.34 1.13
N GLY A 93 -19.37 -2.52 -0.11
CA GLY A 93 -18.09 -1.93 -0.55
C GLY A 93 -18.11 -0.40 -0.60
N PRO A 94 -19.09 0.23 -1.28
CA PRO A 94 -19.25 1.69 -1.28
C PRO A 94 -19.57 2.27 0.10
N VAL A 95 -20.43 1.60 0.87
CA VAL A 95 -20.82 2.06 2.22
C VAL A 95 -19.65 1.95 3.17
N SER A 96 -18.96 0.81 3.20
CA SER A 96 -17.76 0.63 4.01
C SER A 96 -16.68 1.61 3.57
N GLY A 97 -16.43 1.79 2.28
CA GLY A 97 -15.52 2.82 1.77
C GLY A 97 -15.85 4.22 2.31
N LEU A 98 -17.13 4.61 2.28
CA LEU A 98 -17.59 5.92 2.73
C LEU A 98 -17.44 6.13 4.25
N PHE A 99 -17.70 5.11 5.07
CA PHE A 99 -17.66 5.24 6.53
C PHE A 99 -16.31 4.85 7.13
N VAL A 100 -15.71 3.77 6.64
CA VAL A 100 -14.44 3.22 7.15
C VAL A 100 -13.30 4.18 6.89
N GLN A 101 -13.21 4.79 5.71
CA GLN A 101 -12.11 5.71 5.40
C GLN A 101 -12.04 6.91 6.36
N PRO A 102 -13.12 7.70 6.59
CA PRO A 102 -13.07 8.80 7.55
C PRO A 102 -12.96 8.32 9.00
N LEU A 103 -13.59 7.20 9.36
CA LEU A 103 -13.52 6.65 10.71
C LEU A 103 -12.08 6.22 11.05
N VAL A 104 -11.44 5.47 10.15
CA VAL A 104 -10.04 5.02 10.31
C VAL A 104 -9.10 6.21 10.29
N GLY A 105 -9.33 7.21 9.43
CA GLY A 105 -8.56 8.45 9.42
C GLY A 105 -8.62 9.15 10.78
N HIS A 106 -9.83 9.38 11.29
CA HIS A 106 -10.03 10.04 12.59
C HIS A 106 -9.45 9.24 13.76
N LEU A 107 -9.69 7.93 13.81
CA LEU A 107 -9.14 7.08 14.87
C LEU A 107 -7.61 7.01 14.80
N SER A 108 -7.02 6.89 13.59
CA SER A 108 -5.57 6.88 13.37
C SER A 108 -4.90 8.15 13.90
N ASP A 109 -5.57 9.30 13.81
CA ASP A 109 -5.07 10.59 14.29
C ASP A 109 -5.20 10.75 15.81
N ARG A 110 -6.21 10.14 16.42
CA ARG A 110 -6.47 10.19 17.87
C ARG A 110 -5.64 9.20 18.71
N CYS A 111 -4.88 8.32 18.09
CA CYS A 111 -4.27 7.21 18.81
C CYS A 111 -2.96 7.60 19.52
N THR A 112 -2.98 7.75 20.83
CA THR A 112 -1.82 8.08 21.67
C THR A 112 -1.37 6.90 22.55
N SER A 113 -1.42 5.66 22.01
CA SER A 113 -1.08 4.46 22.79
C SER A 113 0.43 4.32 23.06
N LYS A 114 0.78 3.94 24.30
CA LYS A 114 2.15 3.65 24.78
C LYS A 114 2.89 2.56 23.99
N PHE A 115 2.19 1.72 23.23
CA PHE A 115 2.78 0.65 22.40
C PHE A 115 2.96 1.04 20.91
N GLY A 116 2.68 2.30 20.54
CA GLY A 116 2.85 2.87 19.20
C GLY A 116 1.52 3.07 18.45
N ARG A 117 1.43 4.16 17.68
CA ARG A 117 0.19 4.65 17.00
C ARG A 117 -0.56 3.60 16.17
N ARG A 118 0.15 2.64 15.56
CA ARG A 118 -0.42 1.75 14.52
C ARG A 118 -0.79 0.34 14.99
N ARG A 119 -0.17 -0.15 16.07
CA ARG A 119 -0.38 -1.52 16.58
C ARG A 119 -1.78 -1.79 17.17
N PRO A 120 -2.40 -0.90 17.97
CA PRO A 120 -3.71 -1.19 18.54
C PRO A 120 -4.79 -1.36 17.47
N PHE A 121 -4.74 -0.60 16.36
CA PHE A 121 -5.68 -0.76 15.24
C PHE A 121 -5.58 -2.11 14.56
N ILE A 122 -4.36 -2.61 14.36
CA ILE A 122 -4.14 -3.91 13.75
C ILE A 122 -4.69 -5.02 14.65
N VAL A 123 -4.50 -4.90 15.97
CA VAL A 123 -5.02 -5.90 16.93
C VAL A 123 -6.54 -5.86 17.01
N VAL A 124 -7.14 -4.68 17.11
CA VAL A 124 -8.61 -4.52 17.15
C VAL A 124 -9.22 -5.00 15.83
N GLY A 125 -8.65 -4.59 14.69
CA GLY A 125 -9.09 -5.02 13.37
C GLY A 125 -8.96 -6.54 13.17
N ALA A 126 -7.84 -7.13 13.56
CA ALA A 126 -7.65 -8.58 13.52
C ALA A 126 -8.63 -9.33 14.44
N ALA A 127 -8.89 -8.83 15.64
CA ALA A 127 -9.90 -9.40 16.54
C ALA A 127 -11.30 -9.32 15.93
N SER A 128 -11.67 -8.19 15.33
CA SER A 128 -12.93 -8.02 14.62
C SER A 128 -13.06 -8.99 13.44
N ILE A 129 -11.99 -9.24 12.67
CA ILE A 129 -11.96 -10.24 11.59
C ILE A 129 -12.24 -11.64 12.16
N VAL A 130 -11.59 -12.02 13.25
CA VAL A 130 -11.81 -13.34 13.89
C VAL A 130 -13.26 -13.50 14.33
N ILE A 131 -13.83 -12.49 14.99
CA ILE A 131 -15.23 -12.51 15.43
C ILE A 131 -16.17 -12.62 14.22
N ALA A 132 -15.92 -11.85 13.16
CA ALA A 132 -16.75 -11.88 11.95
C ALA A 132 -16.71 -13.26 11.27
N VAL A 133 -15.54 -13.88 11.17
CA VAL A 133 -15.38 -15.24 10.61
C VAL A 133 -16.12 -16.27 11.46
N ILE A 134 -16.08 -16.16 12.79
CA ILE A 134 -16.86 -17.04 13.69
C ILE A 134 -18.35 -16.85 13.42
N ILE A 135 -18.85 -15.61 13.36
CA ILE A 135 -20.28 -15.35 13.07
C ILE A 135 -20.69 -15.95 11.73
N ILE A 136 -19.86 -15.79 10.68
CA ILE A 136 -20.11 -16.36 9.35
C ILE A 136 -20.13 -17.89 9.41
N GLY A 137 -19.16 -18.49 10.12
CA GLY A 137 -19.04 -19.94 10.25
C GLY A 137 -20.20 -20.58 11.01
N TYR A 138 -20.72 -19.90 12.03
CA TYR A 138 -21.87 -20.34 12.82
C TYR A 138 -23.20 -19.69 12.38
N ALA A 139 -23.25 -19.03 11.22
CA ALA A 139 -24.44 -18.32 10.78
C ALA A 139 -25.67 -19.24 10.64
N ALA A 140 -25.45 -20.47 10.18
CA ALA A 140 -26.50 -21.48 10.06
C ALA A 140 -27.05 -21.94 11.43
N ASP A 141 -26.17 -22.17 12.41
CA ASP A 141 -26.57 -22.56 13.77
C ASP A 141 -27.29 -21.41 14.49
N ILE A 142 -26.78 -20.20 14.36
CA ILE A 142 -27.41 -19.00 14.93
C ILE A 142 -28.78 -18.75 14.28
N GLY A 143 -28.90 -18.91 12.96
CA GLY A 143 -30.18 -18.80 12.25
C GLY A 143 -31.19 -19.85 12.72
N GLY A 144 -30.75 -21.10 12.92
CA GLY A 144 -31.58 -22.17 13.46
C GLY A 144 -32.06 -21.88 14.90
N LEU A 145 -31.20 -21.29 15.73
CA LEU A 145 -31.58 -20.87 17.09
C LEU A 145 -32.58 -19.70 17.11
N ILE A 146 -32.55 -18.83 16.10
CA ILE A 146 -33.45 -17.66 16.00
C ILE A 146 -34.83 -18.06 15.47
N GLY A 147 -34.93 -19.15 14.70
CA GLY A 147 -36.22 -19.67 14.24
C GLY A 147 -36.24 -20.25 12.83
N ASP A 148 -35.10 -20.48 12.19
CA ASP A 148 -35.07 -21.23 10.93
C ASP A 148 -35.27 -22.73 11.18
N ASP A 149 -36.32 -23.31 10.60
CA ASP A 149 -36.52 -24.76 10.59
C ASP A 149 -35.44 -25.45 9.75
N VAL A 150 -34.80 -26.48 10.31
CA VAL A 150 -33.70 -27.23 9.65
C VAL A 150 -34.18 -27.94 8.37
N GLU A 151 -35.47 -28.25 8.25
CA GLU A 151 -36.04 -28.90 7.05
C GLU A 151 -36.43 -27.94 5.92
N GLN A 152 -36.49 -26.62 6.16
CA GLN A 152 -36.87 -25.67 5.11
C GLN A 152 -35.69 -25.35 4.16
N SER A 153 -35.98 -25.37 2.85
CA SER A 153 -35.01 -24.97 1.80
C SER A 153 -34.68 -23.48 1.82
N TYR A 154 -35.47 -22.64 2.50
CA TYR A 154 -35.23 -21.20 2.62
C TYR A 154 -35.03 -20.83 4.09
N ARG A 155 -33.85 -20.30 4.42
CA ARG A 155 -33.41 -19.99 5.80
C ARG A 155 -33.06 -18.50 5.96
N PRO A 156 -34.06 -17.61 6.02
CA PRO A 156 -33.84 -16.16 5.99
C PRO A 156 -33.03 -15.63 7.19
N PHE A 157 -33.16 -16.23 8.38
CA PHE A 157 -32.42 -15.76 9.56
C PHE A 157 -30.93 -16.10 9.45
N ALA A 158 -30.59 -17.32 9.04
CA ALA A 158 -29.21 -17.72 8.77
C ALA A 158 -28.58 -16.83 7.68
N ILE A 159 -29.33 -16.52 6.62
CA ILE A 159 -28.89 -15.61 5.56
C ILE A 159 -28.64 -14.20 6.13
N THR A 160 -29.51 -13.68 6.99
CA THR A 160 -29.37 -12.35 7.57
C THR A 160 -28.14 -12.26 8.49
N VAL A 161 -27.95 -13.27 9.35
CA VAL A 161 -26.77 -13.36 10.24
C VAL A 161 -25.49 -13.42 9.41
N PHE A 162 -25.50 -14.20 8.33
CA PHE A 162 -24.39 -14.28 7.40
C PHE A 162 -24.08 -12.95 6.72
N VAL A 163 -25.09 -12.23 6.21
CA VAL A 163 -24.90 -10.91 5.57
C VAL A 163 -24.33 -9.90 6.55
N ILE A 164 -24.82 -9.88 7.79
CA ILE A 164 -24.29 -9.02 8.85
C ILE A 164 -22.83 -9.38 9.15
N GLY A 165 -22.52 -10.66 9.33
CA GLY A 165 -21.15 -11.13 9.54
C GLY A 165 -20.22 -10.75 8.39
N PHE A 166 -20.70 -10.88 7.16
CA PHE A 166 -19.98 -10.51 5.94
C PHE A 166 -19.68 -9.00 5.87
N TRP A 167 -20.66 -8.16 6.21
CA TRP A 167 -20.48 -6.71 6.28
C TRP A 167 -19.48 -6.31 7.37
N ILE A 168 -19.53 -6.94 8.54
CA ILE A 168 -18.54 -6.70 9.61
C ILE A 168 -17.15 -7.12 9.14
N LEU A 169 -17.03 -8.26 8.46
CA LEU A 169 -15.78 -8.73 7.88
C LEU A 169 -15.24 -7.72 6.86
N ASP A 170 -16.09 -7.16 6.01
CA ASP A 170 -15.71 -6.12 5.03
C ASP A 170 -15.18 -4.87 5.69
N VAL A 171 -15.93 -4.32 6.64
CA VAL A 171 -15.50 -3.15 7.41
C VAL A 171 -14.17 -3.43 8.12
N ALA A 172 -14.03 -4.59 8.78
CA ALA A 172 -12.82 -4.95 9.51
C ALA A 172 -11.61 -5.12 8.59
N ASN A 173 -11.78 -5.73 7.41
CA ASN A 173 -10.74 -5.84 6.39
C ASN A 173 -10.30 -4.46 5.91
N ASN A 174 -11.23 -3.58 5.57
CA ASN A 174 -10.96 -2.22 5.13
C ASN A 174 -10.25 -1.39 6.22
N VAL A 175 -10.67 -1.51 7.49
CA VAL A 175 -10.03 -0.86 8.64
C VAL A 175 -8.57 -1.32 8.81
N THR A 176 -8.33 -2.62 8.67
CA THR A 176 -7.02 -3.21 8.97
C THR A 176 -6.02 -2.97 7.83
N GLN A 177 -6.50 -2.79 6.60
CA GLN A 177 -5.65 -2.72 5.41
C GLN A 177 -4.67 -1.53 5.45
N GLY A 178 -5.17 -0.32 5.77
CA GLY A 178 -4.35 0.89 5.84
C GLY A 178 -3.21 0.82 6.87
N PRO A 179 -3.53 0.54 8.16
CA PRO A 179 -2.53 0.35 9.20
C PRO A 179 -1.55 -0.79 8.91
N CYS A 180 -2.00 -1.90 8.32
CA CYS A 180 -1.13 -3.03 8.01
C CYS A 180 -0.10 -2.67 6.92
N ARG A 181 -0.53 -1.99 5.85
CA ARG A 181 0.39 -1.45 4.82
C ARG A 181 1.39 -0.47 5.42
N ALA A 182 0.93 0.44 6.25
CA ALA A 182 1.80 1.43 6.87
C ALA A 182 2.78 0.80 7.87
N LEU A 183 2.37 -0.23 8.62
CA LEU A 183 3.27 -1.00 9.47
C LEU A 183 4.34 -1.71 8.63
N LEU A 184 3.98 -2.34 7.52
CA LEU A 184 4.93 -2.98 6.61
C LEU A 184 5.97 -1.97 6.10
N ALA A 185 5.53 -0.78 5.69
CA ALA A 185 6.41 0.30 5.25
C ALA A 185 7.31 0.82 6.39
N ASP A 186 6.77 1.00 7.60
CA ASP A 186 7.58 1.42 8.75
C ASP A 186 8.68 0.40 9.09
N LEU A 187 8.44 -0.91 8.85
CA LEU A 187 9.44 -1.96 9.07
C LEU A 187 10.54 -1.97 8.02
N THR A 188 10.21 -1.69 6.76
CA THR A 188 11.22 -1.53 5.71
C THR A 188 12.04 -0.24 5.92
N SER A 189 11.42 0.85 6.40
CA SER A 189 12.09 2.13 6.66
C SER A 189 12.95 2.19 7.91
N LYS A 190 12.51 1.70 9.08
CA LYS A 190 13.30 1.76 10.34
C LYS A 190 14.62 1.03 10.25
N HIS A 191 14.61 -0.02 9.47
CA HIS A 191 15.75 -0.85 9.21
C HIS A 191 16.75 -0.16 8.24
N PHE A 192 16.29 0.79 7.43
CA PHE A 192 17.15 1.70 6.66
C PHE A 192 17.78 2.79 7.55
N SER A 193 17.06 3.30 8.57
CA SER A 193 17.53 4.41 9.43
C SER A 193 18.49 4.03 10.55
N LEU A 194 18.47 2.80 11.07
CA LEU A 194 19.29 2.35 12.21
C LEU A 194 20.80 2.25 11.93
N HIS A 195 21.25 2.50 10.69
CA HIS A 195 22.67 2.44 10.30
C HIS A 195 23.18 3.70 9.57
N LEU A 196 22.44 4.82 9.63
CA LEU A 196 22.88 6.14 9.14
C LEU A 196 23.47 7.05 10.24
N HIS A 197 23.50 6.58 11.48
CA HIS A 197 24.29 7.20 12.55
C HIS A 197 25.44 6.25 12.92
N PRO A 198 26.67 6.49 12.39
CA PRO A 198 27.89 5.80 12.81
C PRO A 198 28.32 6.19 14.23
#